data_AF-A0A9X5BIT8-F1
#
_entry.id   AF-A0A9X5BIT8-F1
#
_cell.length_a   1.000
_cell.length_b   1.000
_cell.length_c   1.000
_cell.angle_alpha   90.00
_cell.angle_beta   90.00
_cell.angle_gamma   90.00
#
_symmetry.space_group_name_H-M   'P 1'
#
loop_
_entity.id
_entity.type
_entity.pdbx_description
1 polymer ?
#
loop_
_entity_poly.entity_id
_entity_poly.type
_entity_poly.pdbx_seq_one_letter_code
_entity_poly.pdbx_strand_id
1 'polypeptide(L)'
;MTRPMTTEELFEKINSILIEKSKIPDILDYSLATSNPIPIRTYEFDLRNSLNYGGNEGIYLVLWIEYLEGNEKRRAAIGTYKTLYEDDNAMHIMASLLANFIIEEYSYVNKNMDDFTWEGADVHALNENGEKMNWGYTCTTMESALKKKDELLKHHEKVVVRDNATRKEKIYKAKV
;
A
#
# COMPACT_ATOMS: atom_id res chain seq x y z
N MET A 1 7.80 9.45 -2.67
CA MET A 1 6.82 10.08 -3.59
C MET A 1 6.42 11.50 -3.13
N THR A 2 5.76 12.32 -3.97
CA THR A 2 5.22 13.65 -3.59
C THR A 2 3.71 13.66 -3.30
N ARG A 3 2.99 12.61 -3.70
CA ARG A 3 1.58 12.36 -3.40
C ARG A 3 1.34 10.86 -3.17
N PRO A 4 0.23 10.46 -2.55
CA PRO A 4 -0.11 9.05 -2.45
C PRO A 4 -0.30 8.40 -3.81
N MET A 5 0.13 7.14 -3.91
CA MET A 5 -0.19 6.24 -5.02
C MET A 5 -1.70 6.02 -5.07
N THR A 6 -2.29 5.91 -6.26
CA THR A 6 -3.70 5.56 -6.43
C THR A 6 -3.92 4.05 -6.55
N THR A 7 -5.16 3.60 -6.41
CA THR A 7 -5.53 2.19 -6.66
C THR A 7 -5.29 1.75 -8.10
N GLU A 8 -5.45 2.66 -9.07
CA GLU A 8 -5.07 2.42 -10.48
C GLU A 8 -3.56 2.22 -10.61
N GLU A 9 -2.75 3.14 -10.06
CA GLU A 9 -1.29 3.05 -10.11
C GLU A 9 -0.76 1.79 -9.42
N LEU A 10 -1.38 1.35 -8.33
CA LEU A 10 -1.05 0.08 -7.68
C LEU A 10 -1.31 -1.10 -8.64
N PHE A 11 -2.49 -1.15 -9.28
CA PHE A 11 -2.79 -2.21 -10.25
C PHE A 11 -1.77 -2.24 -11.37
N GLU A 12 -1.54 -1.10 -12.01
CA GLU A 12 -0.60 -0.98 -13.14
C GLU A 12 0.82 -1.38 -12.73
N LYS A 13 1.24 -1.00 -11.52
CA LYS A 13 2.56 -1.34 -11.01
C LYS A 13 2.72 -2.85 -10.81
N ILE A 14 1.74 -3.51 -10.17
CA ILE A 14 1.79 -4.96 -9.97
C ILE A 14 1.66 -5.69 -11.31
N ASN A 15 0.77 -5.23 -12.19
CA ASN A 15 0.62 -5.78 -13.53
C ASN A 15 1.94 -5.71 -14.32
N SER A 16 2.66 -4.58 -14.25
CA SER A 16 3.98 -4.42 -14.87
C SER A 16 5.00 -5.42 -14.31
N ILE A 17 5.04 -5.62 -12.99
CA ILE A 17 5.90 -6.62 -12.34
C ILE A 17 5.56 -8.04 -12.83
N LEU A 18 4.28 -8.36 -12.99
CA LEU A 18 3.83 -9.65 -13.50
C LEU A 18 4.23 -9.86 -14.97
N ILE A 19 4.13 -8.83 -15.81
CA ILE A 19 4.59 -8.87 -17.21
C ILE A 19 6.10 -9.12 -17.26
N GLU A 20 6.90 -8.36 -16.50
CA GLU A 20 8.36 -8.52 -16.43
C GLU A 20 8.78 -9.93 -15.99
N LYS A 21 7.96 -10.57 -15.15
CA LYS A 21 8.17 -11.94 -14.65
C LYS A 21 7.53 -13.03 -15.51
N SER A 22 6.94 -12.68 -16.65
CA SER A 22 6.20 -13.61 -17.52
C SER A 22 5.10 -14.39 -16.78
N LYS A 23 4.39 -13.71 -15.86
CA LYS A 23 3.32 -14.27 -15.02
C LYS A 23 1.91 -13.86 -15.48
N ILE A 24 1.80 -13.04 -16.51
CA ILE A 24 0.52 -12.72 -17.15
C ILE A 24 0.19 -13.84 -18.15
N PRO A 25 -1.01 -14.45 -18.06
CA PRO A 25 -1.39 -15.51 -18.98
C PRO A 25 -1.96 -14.95 -20.30
N ASP A 26 -1.74 -15.67 -21.39
CA ASP A 26 -2.19 -15.27 -22.73
C ASP A 26 -3.70 -15.46 -22.97
N ILE A 27 -4.44 -15.99 -21.98
CA ILE A 27 -5.89 -16.26 -22.08
C ILE A 27 -6.76 -15.02 -21.80
N LEU A 28 -6.14 -13.90 -21.42
CA LEU A 28 -6.84 -12.68 -21.05
C LEU A 28 -7.44 -12.01 -22.29
N ASP A 29 -8.71 -11.62 -22.16
CA ASP A 29 -9.37 -10.66 -23.03
C ASP A 29 -8.86 -9.26 -22.71
N TYR A 30 -8.86 -8.91 -21.41
CA TYR A 30 -8.30 -7.66 -20.94
C TYR A 30 -7.78 -7.74 -19.50
N SER A 31 -6.91 -6.77 -19.18
CA SER A 31 -6.49 -6.39 -17.84
C SER A 31 -6.69 -4.89 -17.69
N LEU A 32 -7.66 -4.46 -16.89
CA LEU A 32 -8.02 -3.05 -16.74
C LEU A 32 -7.92 -2.61 -15.29
N ALA A 33 -7.27 -1.47 -15.06
CA ALA A 33 -7.30 -0.80 -13.78
C ALA A 33 -8.72 -0.24 -13.48
N THR A 34 -8.97 0.12 -12.23
CA THR A 34 -10.22 0.77 -11.82
C THR A 34 -10.43 2.07 -12.59
N SER A 35 -11.67 2.34 -13.02
CA SER A 35 -12.02 3.62 -13.65
C SER A 35 -12.27 4.75 -12.64
N ASN A 36 -12.34 4.41 -11.35
CA ASN A 36 -12.58 5.34 -10.24
C ASN A 36 -11.43 5.24 -9.23
N PRO A 37 -10.22 5.69 -9.58
CA PRO A 37 -9.07 5.59 -8.70
C PRO A 37 -9.21 6.48 -7.46
N ILE A 38 -8.74 5.98 -6.33
CA ILE A 38 -8.60 6.77 -5.10
C ILE A 38 -7.17 6.72 -4.56
N PRO A 39 -6.70 7.73 -3.80
CA PRO A 39 -5.40 7.70 -3.15
C PRO A 39 -5.32 6.65 -2.03
N ILE A 40 -4.26 5.85 -2.01
CA ILE A 40 -3.93 4.90 -0.95
C ILE A 40 -3.03 5.59 0.07
N ARG A 41 -3.57 5.86 1.27
CA ARG A 41 -2.92 6.70 2.29
C ARG A 41 -2.29 5.93 3.44
N THR A 42 -2.56 4.64 3.52
CA THR A 42 -2.03 3.73 4.52
C THR A 42 -1.61 2.43 3.85
N TYR A 43 -0.62 1.74 4.42
CA TYR A 43 -0.31 0.34 4.07
C TYR A 43 -1.20 -0.64 4.84
N GLU A 44 -1.99 -0.16 5.82
CA GLU A 44 -2.91 -0.97 6.63
C GLU A 44 -4.21 -1.23 5.86
N PHE A 45 -4.12 -2.02 4.80
CA PHE A 45 -5.27 -2.50 4.04
C PHE A 45 -5.14 -3.99 3.73
N ASP A 46 -6.27 -4.65 3.51
CA ASP A 46 -6.34 -6.01 3.02
C ASP A 46 -6.61 -6.02 1.51
N LEU A 47 -5.83 -6.76 0.74
CA LEU A 47 -6.18 -7.11 -0.63
C LEU A 47 -7.30 -8.17 -0.61
N ARG A 48 -8.36 -7.92 -1.38
CA ARG A 48 -9.53 -8.79 -1.54
C ARG A 48 -9.81 -9.03 -3.01
N ASN A 49 -10.53 -10.12 -3.29
CA ASN A 49 -10.81 -10.54 -4.65
C ASN A 49 -12.16 -11.25 -4.80
N SER A 50 -12.60 -11.31 -6.05
CA SER A 50 -13.72 -12.12 -6.52
C SER A 50 -13.26 -12.82 -7.80
N LEU A 51 -13.14 -14.14 -7.76
CA LEU A 51 -12.82 -14.98 -8.91
C LEU A 51 -14.05 -15.82 -9.25
N ASN A 52 -14.73 -15.50 -10.35
CA ASN A 52 -16.04 -16.08 -10.66
C ASN A 52 -16.28 -16.20 -12.18
N TYR A 53 -17.19 -17.10 -12.55
CA TYR A 53 -17.74 -17.16 -13.91
C TYR A 53 -18.68 -15.98 -14.18
N GLY A 54 -18.57 -15.38 -15.37
CA GLY A 54 -19.32 -14.22 -15.82
C GLY A 54 -20.62 -14.53 -16.57
N GLY A 55 -21.10 -15.77 -16.56
CA GLY A 55 -22.38 -16.13 -17.19
C GLY A 55 -22.41 -16.00 -18.71
N ASN A 56 -21.51 -16.70 -19.41
CA ASN A 56 -21.27 -16.66 -20.86
C ASN A 56 -20.37 -15.50 -21.37
N GLU A 57 -19.69 -14.77 -20.48
CA GLU A 57 -18.75 -13.70 -20.82
C GLU A 57 -17.28 -14.04 -20.49
N GLY A 58 -16.97 -15.27 -20.07
CA GLY A 58 -15.65 -15.64 -19.55
C GLY A 58 -15.58 -15.63 -18.02
N ILE A 59 -14.34 -15.72 -17.50
CA ILE A 59 -14.03 -15.71 -16.08
C ILE A 59 -13.50 -14.34 -15.70
N TYR A 60 -14.03 -13.80 -14.61
CA TYR A 60 -13.64 -12.51 -14.06
C TYR A 60 -12.82 -12.69 -12.79
N LEU A 61 -11.70 -11.97 -12.71
CA LEU A 61 -10.96 -11.74 -11.48
C LEU A 61 -11.00 -10.25 -11.16
N VAL A 62 -11.84 -9.88 -10.19
CA VAL A 62 -12.00 -8.51 -9.70
C VAL A 62 -11.22 -8.35 -8.40
N LEU A 63 -10.44 -7.27 -8.29
CA LEU A 63 -9.55 -6.97 -7.17
C LEU A 63 -9.91 -5.64 -6.50
N TRP A 64 -9.89 -5.59 -5.17
CA TRP A 64 -10.12 -4.37 -4.39
C TRP A 64 -9.34 -4.40 -3.07
N ILE A 65 -9.08 -3.23 -2.50
CA ILE A 65 -8.58 -3.11 -1.13
C ILE A 65 -9.73 -2.89 -0.15
N GLU A 66 -9.57 -3.40 1.07
CA GLU A 66 -10.38 -3.05 2.24
C GLU A 66 -9.49 -2.35 3.27
N TYR A 67 -9.91 -1.18 3.75
CA TYR A 67 -9.15 -0.40 4.72
C TYR A 67 -10.09 0.30 5.70
N LEU A 68 -9.55 0.80 6.80
CA LEU A 68 -10.30 1.59 7.76
C LEU A 68 -10.12 3.08 7.49
N GLU A 69 -11.23 3.81 7.47
CA GLU A 69 -11.24 5.26 7.53
C GLU A 69 -11.92 5.66 8.85
N GLY A 70 -11.11 6.01 9.84
CA GLY A 70 -11.57 6.07 11.23
C GLY A 70 -12.03 4.68 11.69
N ASN A 71 -13.32 4.54 12.01
CA ASN A 71 -13.93 3.27 12.44
C ASN A 71 -14.76 2.61 11.33
N GLU A 72 -14.81 3.19 10.13
CA GLU A 72 -15.60 2.66 9.03
C GLU A 72 -14.75 1.83 8.07
N LYS A 73 -15.24 0.64 7.73
CA LYS A 73 -14.61 -0.20 6.71
C LYS A 73 -14.97 0.33 5.33
N ARG A 74 -13.96 0.70 4.55
CA ARG A 74 -14.05 1.15 3.16
C ARG A 74 -13.59 0.06 2.20
N ARG A 75 -14.04 0.17 0.96
CA ARG A 75 -13.65 -0.69 -0.17
C ARG A 75 -13.28 0.19 -1.34
N ALA A 76 -12.19 -0.12 -2.01
CA ALA A 76 -11.79 0.56 -3.22
C ALA A 76 -11.30 -0.42 -4.27
N ALA A 77 -11.91 -0.40 -5.45
CA ALA A 77 -11.52 -1.22 -6.58
C ALA A 77 -10.08 -0.87 -7.01
N ILE A 78 -9.32 -1.90 -7.36
CA ILE A 78 -7.95 -1.81 -7.89
C ILE A 78 -7.98 -2.07 -9.39
N GLY A 79 -8.57 -3.19 -9.81
CA GLY A 79 -8.63 -3.57 -11.22
C GLY A 79 -9.32 -4.90 -11.45
N THR A 80 -9.46 -5.26 -12.72
CA THR A 80 -10.15 -6.47 -13.19
C THR A 80 -9.35 -7.12 -14.31
N TYR A 81 -9.23 -8.44 -14.23
CA TYR A 81 -8.82 -9.30 -15.33
C TYR A 81 -10.03 -10.10 -15.83
N LYS A 82 -10.13 -10.27 -17.14
CA LYS A 82 -11.22 -11.05 -17.76
C LYS A 82 -10.65 -11.94 -18.86
N THR A 83 -11.22 -13.13 -19.01
CA THR A 83 -10.94 -14.07 -20.13
C THR A 83 -12.07 -14.06 -21.17
N LEU A 84 -11.86 -14.72 -22.31
CA LEU A 84 -12.97 -15.18 -23.20
C LEU A 84 -13.35 -16.65 -22.93
N TYR A 85 -12.64 -17.32 -22.02
CA TYR A 85 -12.75 -18.76 -21.75
C TYR A 85 -13.49 -19.03 -20.44
N GLU A 86 -14.24 -20.13 -20.39
CA GLU A 86 -15.06 -20.54 -19.23
C GLU A 86 -14.79 -21.98 -18.77
N ASP A 87 -13.80 -22.64 -19.35
CA ASP A 87 -13.42 -23.98 -18.95
C ASP A 87 -12.64 -24.01 -17.63
N ASP A 88 -12.57 -25.20 -17.02
CA ASP A 88 -11.90 -25.43 -15.74
C ASP A 88 -10.41 -25.07 -15.78
N ASN A 89 -9.75 -25.27 -16.92
CA ASN A 89 -8.33 -24.93 -17.06
C ASN A 89 -8.14 -23.40 -17.04
N ALA A 90 -9.02 -22.64 -17.70
CA ALA A 90 -9.02 -21.18 -17.60
C ALA A 90 -9.24 -20.70 -16.15
N MET A 91 -10.12 -21.36 -15.38
CA MET A 91 -10.30 -21.06 -13.95
C MET A 91 -9.03 -21.28 -13.14
N HIS A 92 -8.32 -22.40 -13.35
CA HIS A 92 -7.05 -22.67 -12.68
C HIS A 92 -5.95 -21.68 -13.07
N ILE A 93 -5.90 -21.24 -14.33
CA ILE A 93 -4.97 -20.20 -14.79
C ILE A 93 -5.28 -18.87 -14.10
N MET A 94 -6.56 -18.48 -14.02
CA MET A 94 -6.97 -17.24 -13.33
C MET A 94 -6.72 -17.29 -11.83
N ALA A 95 -6.87 -18.45 -11.18
CA ALA A 95 -6.48 -18.65 -9.79
C ALA A 95 -4.96 -18.50 -9.59
N SER A 96 -4.16 -18.99 -10.54
CA SER A 96 -2.70 -18.82 -10.53
C SER A 96 -2.30 -17.36 -10.72
N LEU A 97 -2.99 -16.62 -11.59
CA LEU A 97 -2.82 -15.18 -11.76
C LEU A 97 -3.15 -14.42 -10.45
N LEU A 98 -4.26 -14.75 -9.79
CA LEU A 98 -4.61 -14.20 -8.48
C LEU A 98 -3.50 -14.43 -7.44
N ALA A 99 -3.00 -15.67 -7.32
CA ALA A 99 -1.94 -15.99 -6.38
C ALA A 99 -0.67 -15.18 -6.66
N ASN A 100 -0.29 -15.07 -7.93
CA ASN A 100 0.84 -14.24 -8.36
C ASN A 100 0.63 -12.76 -8.01
N PHE A 101 -0.57 -12.21 -8.25
CA PHE A 101 -0.88 -10.82 -7.91
C PHE A 101 -0.74 -10.58 -6.42
N ILE A 102 -1.32 -11.43 -5.55
CA ILE A 102 -1.23 -11.31 -4.09
C ILE A 102 0.23 -11.31 -3.63
N ILE A 103 1.06 -12.22 -4.15
CA ILE A 103 2.47 -12.33 -3.74
C ILE A 103 3.26 -11.07 -4.11
N GLU A 104 3.08 -10.57 -5.33
CA GLU A 104 3.83 -9.41 -5.82
C GLU A 104 3.34 -8.11 -5.18
N GLU A 105 2.03 -7.96 -4.99
CA GLU A 105 1.42 -6.83 -4.28
C GLU A 105 1.92 -6.74 -2.84
N TYR A 106 1.82 -7.84 -2.08
CA TYR A 106 2.31 -7.91 -0.71
C TYR A 106 3.81 -7.59 -0.63
N SER A 107 4.62 -8.16 -1.54
CA SER A 107 6.05 -7.85 -1.56
C SER A 107 6.33 -6.40 -1.92
N TYR A 108 5.55 -5.79 -2.82
CA TYR A 108 5.75 -4.42 -3.26
C TYR A 108 5.43 -3.43 -2.14
N VAL A 109 4.27 -3.57 -1.50
CA VAL A 109 3.86 -2.67 -0.40
C VAL A 109 4.84 -2.76 0.76
N ASN A 110 5.20 -3.96 1.21
CA ASN A 110 6.14 -4.13 2.34
C ASN A 110 7.54 -3.58 2.05
N LYS A 111 8.01 -3.62 0.80
CA LYS A 111 9.29 -3.01 0.43
C LYS A 111 9.23 -1.49 0.34
N ASN A 112 8.04 -0.92 0.16
CA ASN A 112 7.83 0.51 -0.07
C ASN A 112 6.87 1.13 0.97
N MET A 113 6.85 0.63 2.21
CA MET A 113 5.86 1.04 3.23
C MET A 113 5.76 2.57 3.43
N ASP A 114 6.89 3.29 3.34
CA ASP A 114 6.90 4.75 3.49
C ASP A 114 6.09 5.46 2.40
N ASP A 115 6.08 4.92 1.17
CA ASP A 115 5.31 5.44 0.06
C ASP A 115 3.80 5.24 0.23
N PHE A 116 3.39 4.39 1.18
CA PHE A 116 2.00 4.18 1.59
C PHE A 116 1.68 4.82 2.94
N THR A 117 2.62 5.48 3.61
CA THR A 117 2.41 6.11 4.93
C THR A 117 2.17 7.61 4.77
N TRP A 118 0.91 8.04 4.62
CA TRP A 118 0.54 9.44 4.38
C TRP A 118 -0.21 10.11 5.53
N GLU A 119 -0.55 9.35 6.55
CA GLU A 119 -1.32 9.81 7.70
C GLU A 119 -0.47 9.86 8.95
N GLY A 120 -0.86 10.74 9.88
CA GLY A 120 -0.16 10.93 11.13
C GLY A 120 1.23 11.54 10.99
N ALA A 121 2.11 11.17 11.90
CA ALA A 121 3.48 11.65 11.96
C ALA A 121 4.42 10.59 12.54
N ASP A 122 5.63 10.53 11.99
CA ASP A 122 6.67 9.62 12.46
C ASP A 122 7.65 10.36 13.37
N VAL A 123 8.10 9.67 14.43
CA VAL A 123 9.03 10.19 15.43
C VAL A 123 10.22 9.27 15.55
N HIS A 124 11.42 9.80 15.34
CA HIS A 124 12.68 9.08 15.50
C HIS A 124 13.65 9.85 16.38
N ALA A 125 14.33 9.15 17.29
CA ALA A 125 15.55 9.69 17.89
C ALA A 125 16.68 9.71 16.85
N LEU A 126 17.62 10.64 17.01
CA LEU A 126 18.84 10.69 16.21
C LEU A 126 20.02 10.16 17.04
N ASN A 127 20.92 9.42 16.39
CA ASN A 127 22.20 9.02 16.95
C ASN A 127 23.18 10.21 17.02
N GLU A 128 24.37 9.98 17.56
CA GLU A 128 25.42 11.00 17.69
C GLU A 128 25.84 11.60 16.33
N ASN A 129 25.76 10.80 15.26
CA ASN A 129 26.06 11.23 13.89
C ASN A 129 24.92 12.06 13.25
N GLY A 130 23.77 12.18 13.92
CA GLY A 130 22.58 12.85 13.40
C GLY A 130 21.71 11.98 12.47
N GLU A 131 21.98 10.69 12.40
CA GLU A 131 21.19 9.73 11.62
C GLU A 131 20.02 9.21 12.47
N LYS A 132 18.89 8.88 11.82
CA LYS A 132 17.75 8.28 12.51
C LYS A 132 18.12 6.91 13.05
N MET A 133 17.70 6.62 14.29
CA MET A 133 17.77 5.27 14.84
C MET A 133 16.99 4.29 13.96
N ASN A 134 17.39 3.01 13.98
CA ASN A 134 16.74 1.92 13.23
C ASN A 134 15.33 1.57 13.73
N TRP A 135 14.83 2.29 14.73
CA TRP A 135 13.47 2.22 15.25
C TRP A 135 12.84 3.61 15.27
N GLY A 136 11.52 3.66 15.28
CA GLY A 136 10.73 4.88 15.38
C GLY A 136 9.33 4.58 15.87
N TYR A 137 8.55 5.64 16.04
CA TYR A 137 7.14 5.56 16.40
C TYR A 137 6.29 6.28 15.37
N THR A 138 5.31 5.58 14.81
CA THR A 138 4.25 6.21 14.01
C THR A 138 3.10 6.59 14.93
N CYS A 139 2.67 7.84 14.84
CA CYS A 139 1.65 8.42 15.68
C CYS A 139 0.49 8.90 14.81
N THR A 140 -0.75 8.57 15.15
CA THR A 140 -1.94 8.91 14.35
C THR A 140 -2.21 10.41 14.28
N THR A 141 -1.72 11.19 15.26
CA THR A 141 -1.88 12.66 15.29
C THR A 141 -0.57 13.38 15.59
N MET A 142 -0.45 14.61 15.10
CA MET A 142 0.71 15.47 15.41
C MET A 142 0.83 15.75 16.92
N GLU A 143 -0.29 15.87 17.65
CA GLU A 143 -0.26 16.03 19.11
C GLU A 143 0.40 14.84 19.80
N SER A 144 0.00 13.61 19.42
CA SER A 144 0.61 12.39 19.96
C SER A 144 2.09 12.27 19.57
N ALA A 145 2.47 12.68 18.36
CA ALA A 145 3.86 12.71 17.92
C ALA A 145 4.70 13.70 18.75
N LEU A 146 4.16 14.89 19.05
CA LEU A 146 4.85 15.87 19.89
C LEU A 146 5.02 15.39 21.33
N LYS A 147 4.01 14.71 21.91
CA LYS A 147 4.12 14.05 23.22
C LYS A 147 5.21 12.98 23.22
N LYS A 148 5.22 12.10 22.20
CA LYS A 148 6.24 11.06 22.03
C LYS A 148 7.64 11.66 21.88
N LYS A 149 7.75 12.76 21.12
CA LYS A 149 9.00 13.51 21.00
C LYS A 149 9.50 14.02 22.35
N ASP A 150 8.62 14.55 23.21
CA ASP A 150 9.03 15.02 24.55
C ASP A 150 9.48 13.88 25.46
N GLU A 151 8.88 12.69 25.33
CA GLU A 151 9.34 11.49 26.03
C GLU A 151 10.74 11.05 25.56
N LEU A 152 10.98 11.01 24.25
CA LEU A 152 12.27 10.61 23.70
C LEU A 152 13.38 11.61 24.05
N LEU A 153 13.09 12.91 24.12
CA LEU A 153 14.07 13.93 24.49
C LEU A 153 14.56 13.83 25.95
N LYS A 154 13.94 12.99 26.79
CA LYS A 154 14.45 12.69 28.15
C LYS A 154 15.68 11.77 28.12
N HIS A 155 15.88 11.03 27.03
CA HIS A 155 16.92 10.01 26.89
C HIS A 155 17.79 10.20 25.64
N HIS A 156 17.41 11.12 24.75
CA HIS A 156 18.11 11.39 23.49
C HIS A 156 18.30 12.89 23.30
N GLU A 157 19.47 13.29 22.81
CA GLU A 157 19.79 14.71 22.59
C GLU A 157 18.93 15.36 21.51
N LYS A 158 18.58 14.60 20.46
CA LYS A 158 17.85 15.09 19.29
C LYS A 158 16.79 14.09 18.87
N VAL A 159 15.63 14.62 18.51
CA VAL A 159 14.49 13.86 18.01
C VAL A 159 13.95 14.57 16.77
N VAL A 160 13.68 13.82 15.72
CA VAL A 160 13.01 14.31 14.52
C VAL A 160 11.55 13.87 14.51
N VAL A 161 10.67 14.81 14.20
CA VAL A 161 9.26 14.54 13.92
C VAL A 161 9.02 14.85 12.45
N ARG A 162 8.45 13.90 11.72
CA ARG A 162 8.06 14.04 10.32
C ARG A 162 6.54 14.06 10.21
N ASP A 163 6.01 15.06 9.53
CA ASP A 163 4.62 15.07 9.11
C ASP A 163 4.48 14.18 7.86
N ASN A 164 3.67 13.11 7.93
CA ASN A 164 3.61 12.11 6.88
C ASN A 164 2.84 12.59 5.63
N ALA A 165 1.95 13.57 5.79
CA ALA A 165 1.22 14.14 4.65
C ALA A 165 2.12 15.06 3.81
N THR A 166 2.96 15.87 4.47
CA THR A 166 3.82 16.87 3.80
C THR A 166 5.26 16.41 3.61
N ARG A 167 5.64 15.30 4.24
CA ARG A 167 7.01 14.76 4.33
C ARG A 167 8.02 15.73 4.96
N LYS A 168 7.55 16.81 5.60
CA LYS A 168 8.41 17.80 6.24
C LYS A 168 8.89 17.29 7.59
N GLU A 169 10.17 17.48 7.85
CA GLU A 169 10.80 17.11 9.11
C GLU A 169 11.12 18.33 9.96
N LYS A 170 10.97 18.16 11.27
CA LYS A 170 11.42 19.14 12.27
C LYS A 170 12.24 18.44 13.34
N ILE A 171 13.45 18.93 13.51
CA ILE A 171 14.38 18.45 14.54
C ILE A 171 14.18 19.27 15.81
N TYR A 172 14.06 18.56 16.92
CA TYR A 172 14.00 19.10 18.27
C TYR A 172 15.23 18.67 19.04
N LYS A 173 15.68 19.52 19.95
CA LYS A 173 16.83 19.27 20.82
C LYS A 173 16.39 19.26 22.27
N ALA A 174 17.03 18.45 23.09
CA ALA A 174 16.84 18.48 24.53
C ALA A 174 17.20 19.88 25.05
N LYS A 175 16.37 20.44 25.94
CA LYS A 175 16.74 21.66 26.64
C LYS A 175 17.77 21.26 27.69
N VAL A 176 19.01 21.72 27.49
CA VAL A 176 20.09 21.68 28.47
C VAL A 176 19.71 22.53 29.68
#